data_AF-A0A2V5TDJ2-F1
#
_entry.id   AF-A0A2V5TDJ2-F1
#
_cell.length_a   1.000
_cell.length_b   1.000
_cell.length_c   1.000
_cell.angle_alpha   90.00
_cell.angle_beta   90.00
_cell.angle_gamma   90.00
#
_symmetry.space_group_name_H-M   'P 1'
#
loop_
_entity.id
_entity.type
_entity.pdbx_description
1 polymer ?
#
loop_
_entity_poly.entity_id
_entity_poly.type
_entity_poly.pdbx_seq_one_letter_code
_entity_poly.pdbx_strand_id
1 'polypeptide(L)'
;MKCEAHSSEATAVCTYCGRALCPQCERATSSPRIACSEACADALAKADRAINLVLTKHIQGARITAYYLYILGAIFVAVGIYGYLLYPRMHVVHPMAAACGIALIAFGFSFHRLAKKG
;
A
#
# COMPACT_ATOMS: atom_id res chain seq x y z
N MET A 1 35.65 1.66 -10.53
CA MET A 1 34.93 1.23 -11.75
C MET A 1 34.88 2.41 -12.70
N LYS A 2 35.06 2.22 -14.01
CA LYS A 2 35.15 3.34 -14.98
C LYS A 2 33.76 3.66 -15.54
N CYS A 3 33.50 4.94 -15.83
CA CYS A 3 32.29 5.35 -16.52
C CYS A 3 32.25 4.77 -17.94
N GLU A 4 31.06 4.41 -18.44
CA GLU A 4 30.96 3.83 -19.79
C GLU A 4 31.32 4.82 -20.90
N ALA A 5 30.97 6.10 -20.73
CA ALA A 5 31.21 7.13 -21.73
C ALA A 5 32.60 7.79 -21.60
N HIS A 6 33.23 7.71 -20.42
CA HIS A 6 34.47 8.41 -20.11
C HIS A 6 35.40 7.50 -19.30
N SER A 7 36.71 7.50 -19.57
CA SER A 7 37.71 6.79 -18.76
C SER A 7 37.97 7.45 -17.39
N SER A 8 36.97 8.14 -16.83
CA SER A 8 36.98 8.71 -15.49
C SER A 8 36.34 7.74 -14.49
N GLU A 9 36.64 7.95 -13.21
CA GLU A 9 36.06 7.16 -12.13
C GLU A 9 34.55 7.40 -12.03
N ALA A 10 33.78 6.32 -11.89
CA ALA A 10 32.32 6.40 -11.77
C ALA A 10 31.91 6.69 -10.32
N THR A 11 31.02 7.66 -10.14
CA THR A 11 30.49 8.10 -8.84
C THR A 11 29.04 7.65 -8.63
N ALA A 12 28.34 7.31 -9.71
CA ALA A 12 26.94 6.92 -9.68
C ALA A 12 26.64 5.78 -10.66
N VAL A 13 25.47 5.16 -10.51
CA VAL A 13 24.95 4.14 -11.41
C VAL A 13 23.56 4.53 -11.86
N CYS A 14 23.28 4.41 -13.16
CA CYS A 14 21.94 4.64 -13.66
C CYS A 14 20.98 3.59 -13.11
N THR A 15 19.93 4.06 -12.46
CA THR A 15 18.89 3.21 -11.85
C THR A 15 18.06 2.41 -12.87
N TYR A 16 18.00 2.85 -14.13
CA TYR A 16 17.26 2.14 -15.20
C TYR A 16 18.07 1.01 -15.83
N CYS A 17 19.28 1.33 -16.28
CA CYS A 17 20.07 0.46 -17.16
C CYS A 17 21.34 -0.10 -16.50
N GLY A 18 21.65 0.29 -15.27
CA GLY A 18 22.81 -0.19 -14.52
C GLY A 18 24.16 0.35 -14.99
N ARG A 19 24.19 1.33 -15.90
CA ARG A 19 25.43 1.91 -16.44
C ARG A 19 26.12 2.80 -15.40
N ALA A 20 27.44 2.66 -15.30
CA ALA A 20 28.28 3.48 -14.43
C ALA A 20 28.47 4.89 -15.02
N LEU A 21 28.24 5.92 -14.19
CA LEU A 21 28.23 7.33 -14.55
C LEU A 21 29.31 8.09 -13.77
N CYS A 22 30.02 8.98 -14.45
CA CYS A 22 30.91 9.97 -13.84
C CYS A 22 30.14 11.25 -13.47
N PRO A 23 30.70 12.15 -12.65
CA PRO A 23 30.02 13.39 -12.24
C PRO A 23 29.69 14.32 -13.42
N GLN A 24 30.34 14.17 -14.58
CA GLN A 24 29.98 14.90 -15.81
C GLN A 24 28.80 14.29 -16.56
N CYS A 25 28.58 12.97 -16.42
CA CYS A 25 27.46 12.27 -17.02
C CYS A 25 26.26 12.16 -16.07
N GLU A 26 26.46 12.47 -14.79
CA GLU A 26 25.41 12.52 -13.78
C GLU A 26 24.45 13.69 -14.09
N ARG A 27 23.34 13.36 -14.76
CA ARG A 27 22.22 14.30 -14.92
C ARG A 27 21.26 14.10 -13.76
N ALA A 28 21.32 15.01 -12.80
CA ALA A 28 20.34 15.10 -11.72
C ALA A 28 18.95 15.35 -12.34
N THR A 29 18.15 14.28 -12.43
CA THR A 29 16.75 14.40 -12.84
C THR A 29 15.92 14.78 -11.60
N SER A 30 14.76 15.40 -11.80
CA SER A 30 13.84 15.89 -10.75
C SER A 30 13.28 14.84 -9.76
N SER A 31 13.75 13.60 -9.85
CA SER A 31 13.42 12.46 -8.98
C SER A 31 14.72 12.01 -8.30
N PRO A 32 14.70 11.48 -7.06
CA PRO A 32 15.90 11.02 -6.33
C PRO A 32 16.70 9.89 -7.03
N ARG A 33 16.36 9.52 -8.26
CA ARG A 33 16.97 8.44 -9.03
C ARG A 33 17.77 9.00 -10.21
N ILE A 34 19.05 8.61 -10.27
CA ILE A 34 20.01 9.04 -11.29
C ILE A 34 19.75 8.28 -12.60
N ALA A 35 19.73 9.00 -13.73
CA ALA A 35 19.51 8.47 -15.07
C ALA A 35 20.63 8.90 -16.04
N CYS A 36 21.03 8.01 -16.97
CA CYS A 36 22.11 8.29 -17.93
C CYS A 36 21.66 9.06 -19.18
N SER A 37 20.36 9.08 -19.47
CA SER A 37 19.77 9.76 -20.63
C SER A 37 18.31 10.15 -20.37
N GLU A 38 17.77 11.08 -21.18
CA GLU A 38 16.36 11.47 -21.11
C GLU A 38 15.43 10.29 -21.35
N ALA A 39 15.78 9.38 -22.26
CA ALA A 39 15.02 8.15 -22.48
C ALA A 39 14.97 7.25 -21.23
N CYS A 40 16.07 7.17 -20.45
CA CYS A 40 16.08 6.41 -19.19
C CYS A 40 15.30 7.13 -18.09
N ALA A 41 15.34 8.47 -18.07
CA ALA A 41 14.54 9.29 -17.15
C ALA A 41 13.03 9.14 -17.43
N ASP A 42 12.62 9.18 -18.71
CA ASP A 42 11.23 8.98 -19.12
C ASP A 42 10.73 7.57 -18.81
N ALA A 43 11.57 6.56 -19.01
CA ALA A 43 11.24 5.19 -18.67
C ALA A 43 11.07 5.02 -17.14
N LEU A 44 11.94 5.65 -16.34
CA LEU A 44 11.77 5.69 -14.89
C LEU A 44 10.48 6.39 -14.47
N ALA A 45 10.19 7.56 -15.06
CA ALA A 45 9.00 8.32 -14.76
C ALA A 45 7.72 7.53 -15.09
N LYS A 46 7.72 6.74 -16.18
CA LYS A 46 6.62 5.83 -16.52
C LYS A 46 6.47 4.71 -15.49
N ALA A 47 7.58 4.10 -15.05
CA ALA A 47 7.56 3.06 -14.02
C ALA A 47 7.04 3.60 -12.67
N ASP A 48 7.48 4.79 -12.26
CA ASP A 48 7.01 5.43 -11.03
C ASP A 48 5.53 5.84 -11.11
N ARG A 49 5.05 6.28 -12.28
CA ARG A 49 3.61 6.53 -12.50
C ARG A 49 2.80 5.24 -12.38
N ALA A 50 3.28 4.12 -12.93
CA ALA A 50 2.60 2.83 -12.82
C ALA A 50 2.52 2.35 -11.36
N ILE A 51 3.62 2.47 -10.61
CA ILE A 51 3.66 2.12 -9.18
C ILE A 51 2.70 3.02 -8.39
N ASN A 52 2.69 4.33 -8.64
CA ASN A 52 1.76 5.25 -7.98
C ASN A 52 0.29 4.94 -8.30
N LEU A 53 -0.02 4.56 -9.54
CA LEU A 53 -1.36 4.13 -9.94
C LEU A 53 -1.80 2.84 -9.24
N VAL A 54 -0.88 1.89 -9.07
CA VAL A 54 -1.14 0.65 -8.32
C VAL A 54 -1.34 0.97 -6.84
N LEU A 55 -0.48 1.79 -6.24
CA LEU A 55 -0.55 2.17 -4.83
C LEU A 55 -1.86 2.91 -4.51
N THR A 56 -2.25 3.87 -5.35
CA THR A 56 -3.52 4.60 -5.19
C THR A 56 -4.74 3.67 -5.29
N LYS A 57 -4.73 2.71 -6.22
CA LYS A 57 -5.78 1.68 -6.29
C LYS A 57 -5.82 0.78 -5.07
N HIS A 58 -4.67 0.40 -4.51
CA HIS A 58 -4.63 -0.39 -3.27
C HIS A 58 -5.17 0.40 -2.07
N ILE A 59 -4.87 1.69 -1.96
CA ILE A 59 -5.40 2.56 -0.91
C ILE A 59 -6.93 2.69 -1.04
N GLN A 60 -7.45 2.87 -2.27
CA GLN A 60 -8.89 2.91 -2.51
C GLN A 60 -9.56 1.57 -2.19
N GLY A 61 -8.97 0.45 -2.62
CA GLY A 61 -9.46 -0.90 -2.32
C GLY A 61 -9.49 -1.17 -0.81
N ALA A 62 -8.46 -0.77 -0.07
CA ALA A 62 -8.39 -0.90 1.37
C ALA A 62 -9.49 -0.11 2.11
N ARG A 63 -9.91 1.05 1.58
CA ARG A 63 -11.03 1.81 2.13
C ARG A 63 -12.37 1.12 1.92
N ILE A 64 -12.60 0.55 0.74
CA ILE A 64 -13.83 -0.18 0.40
C ILE A 64 -13.94 -1.43 1.28
N THR A 65 -12.85 -2.19 1.42
CA THR A 65 -12.85 -3.39 2.27
C THR A 65 -13.07 -3.03 3.73
N ALA A 66 -12.46 -1.96 4.25
CA ALA A 66 -12.71 -1.49 5.61
C ALA A 66 -14.19 -1.15 5.85
N TYR A 67 -14.85 -0.47 4.89
CA TYR A 67 -16.27 -0.16 4.98
C TYR A 67 -17.15 -1.42 5.00
N TYR A 68 -16.81 -2.41 4.16
CA TYR A 68 -17.51 -3.69 4.15
C TYR A 68 -17.36 -4.46 5.47
N LEU A 69 -16.14 -4.48 6.05
CA LEU A 69 -15.89 -5.08 7.37
C LEU A 69 -16.69 -4.41 8.49
N TYR A 70 -16.89 -3.08 8.43
CA TYR A 70 -17.73 -2.37 9.38
C TYR A 70 -19.21 -2.77 9.30
N ILE A 71 -19.76 -2.78 8.09
CA ILE A 71 -21.16 -3.18 7.88
C ILE A 71 -21.37 -4.62 8.32
N LEU A 72 -20.48 -5.52 7.89
CA LEU A 72 -20.57 -6.93 8.24
C LEU A 72 -20.46 -7.14 9.75
N GLY A 73 -19.49 -6.50 10.41
CA GLY A 73 -19.34 -6.58 11.85
C GLY A 73 -20.56 -6.04 12.61
N ALA A 74 -21.15 -4.93 12.15
CA ALA A 74 -22.37 -4.36 12.74
C ALA A 74 -23.57 -5.33 12.63
N ILE A 75 -23.72 -6.01 11.49
CA ILE A 75 -24.76 -7.04 11.30
C ILE A 75 -24.55 -8.20 12.28
N PHE A 76 -23.32 -8.70 12.42
CA PHE A 76 -23.01 -9.79 13.36
C PHE A 76 -23.29 -9.41 14.81
N VAL A 77 -22.97 -8.18 15.22
CA VAL A 77 -23.30 -7.67 16.56
C VAL A 77 -24.81 -7.59 16.75
N ALA A 78 -25.55 -7.02 15.79
CA ALA A 78 -26.99 -6.88 15.87
C ALA A 78 -27.71 -8.24 15.97
N VAL A 79 -27.31 -9.21 15.15
CA VAL A 79 -27.85 -10.57 15.17
C VAL A 79 -27.49 -11.28 16.49
N GLY A 80 -26.27 -11.09 16.99
CA GLY A 80 -25.83 -11.63 18.29
C GLY A 80 -26.68 -11.12 19.45
N ILE A 81 -26.91 -9.81 19.52
CA ILE A 81 -27.74 -9.17 20.57
C ILE A 81 -29.19 -9.61 20.44
N TYR A 82 -29.76 -9.56 19.24
CA TYR A 82 -31.14 -9.94 18.98
C TYR A 82 -31.41 -11.41 19.36
N GLY A 83 -30.50 -12.30 18.96
CA GLY A 83 -30.59 -13.72 19.30
C GLY A 83 -30.45 -14.00 20.80
N TYR A 84 -29.61 -13.25 21.52
CA TYR A 84 -29.49 -13.35 22.97
C TYR A 84 -30.81 -13.01 23.70
N LEU A 85 -31.56 -12.01 23.19
CA LEU A 85 -32.85 -11.60 23.76
C LEU A 85 -33.98 -12.63 23.51
N LEU A 86 -33.98 -13.28 22.34
CA LEU A 86 -35.03 -14.23 21.95
C LEU A 86 -34.80 -15.66 22.45
N TYR A 87 -33.55 -16.10 22.50
CA TYR A 87 -33.19 -17.47 22.86
C TYR A 87 -32.17 -17.49 24.00
N PRO A 88 -32.57 -17.10 25.22
CA PRO A 88 -31.66 -16.99 26.36
C PRO A 88 -31.04 -18.33 26.77
N ARG A 89 -31.62 -19.46 26.33
CA ARG A 89 -31.13 -20.81 26.63
C ARG A 89 -29.81 -21.16 25.91
N MET A 90 -29.47 -20.44 24.84
CA MET A 90 -28.21 -20.62 24.09
C MET A 90 -27.15 -19.61 24.55
N HIS A 91 -26.57 -19.85 25.73
CA HIS A 91 -25.67 -18.91 26.39
C HIS A 91 -24.32 -18.67 25.69
N VAL A 92 -23.86 -19.55 24.78
CA VAL A 92 -22.49 -19.49 24.23
C VAL A 92 -22.43 -18.93 22.81
N VAL A 93 -23.40 -19.28 21.96
CA VAL A 93 -23.34 -19.00 20.51
C VAL A 93 -23.56 -17.52 20.21
N HIS A 94 -24.56 -16.89 20.84
CA HIS A 94 -24.90 -15.48 20.62
C HIS A 94 -23.83 -14.48 21.08
N PRO A 95 -23.23 -14.59 22.29
CA PRO A 95 -22.14 -13.69 22.67
C PRO A 95 -20.86 -13.93 21.87
N MET A 96 -20.60 -15.16 21.42
CA MET A 96 -19.46 -15.45 20.54
C MET A 96 -19.63 -14.78 19.16
N ALA A 97 -20.84 -14.83 18.58
CA ALA A 97 -21.14 -14.12 17.34
C ALA A 97 -21.00 -12.59 17.49
N ALA A 98 -21.44 -12.03 18.61
CA ALA A 98 -21.25 -10.61 18.92
C ALA A 98 -19.77 -10.25 19.09
N ALA A 99 -18.98 -11.09 19.79
CA ALA A 99 -17.54 -10.90 19.95
C ALA A 99 -16.80 -10.95 18.60
N CYS A 100 -17.15 -11.88 17.71
CA CYS A 100 -16.64 -11.92 16.35
C CYS A 100 -17.00 -10.65 15.57
N GLY A 101 -18.23 -10.15 15.70
CA GLY A 101 -18.64 -8.88 15.08
C GLY A 101 -17.81 -7.68 15.56
N ILE A 102 -17.55 -7.58 16.87
CA ILE A 102 -16.69 -6.53 17.44
C ILE A 102 -15.25 -6.65 16.93
N ALA A 103 -14.71 -7.87 16.85
CA ALA A 103 -13.37 -8.10 16.31
C ALA A 103 -13.25 -7.64 14.85
N LEU A 104 -14.26 -7.90 14.01
CA LEU A 104 -14.30 -7.44 12.61
C LEU A 104 -14.32 -5.90 12.51
N ILE A 105 -15.07 -5.23 13.38
CA ILE A 105 -15.12 -3.76 13.47
C ILE A 105 -13.75 -3.19 13.88
N ALA A 106 -13.09 -3.79 14.87
CA ALA A 106 -11.76 -3.37 15.32
C ALA A 106 -10.69 -3.58 14.23
N PHE A 107 -10.81 -4.66 13.46
CA PHE A 107 -9.93 -4.93 12.32
C PHE A 107 -10.15 -3.94 11.18
N GLY A 108 -11.40 -3.60 10.87
CA GLY A 108 -11.75 -2.53 9.92
C GLY A 108 -11.17 -1.17 10.33
N PHE A 109 -11.18 -0.84 11.62
CA PHE A 109 -10.56 0.39 12.14
C PHE A 109 -9.04 0.41 11.95
N SER A 110 -8.39 -0.73 12.14
CA SER A 110 -6.94 -0.88 11.96
C SER A 110 -6.54 -0.64 10.50
N PHE A 111 -7.31 -1.17 9.53
CA PHE A 111 -7.09 -0.90 8.11
C PHE A 111 -7.29 0.57 7.74
N HIS A 112 -8.32 1.22 8.29
CA HIS A 112 -8.56 2.63 8.05
C HIS A 112 -7.42 3.51 8.60
N ARG A 113 -6.84 3.12 9.74
CA ARG A 113 -5.69 3.81 10.35
C ARG A 113 -4.40 3.62 9.56
N LEU A 114 -4.17 2.43 8.99
CA LEU A 114 -3.04 2.15 8.10
C LEU A 114 -3.17 2.93 6.78
N ALA A 115 -4.37 2.99 6.20
CA ALA A 115 -4.66 3.77 4.99
C ALA A 115 -4.57 5.29 5.16
N LYS A 116 -4.45 5.78 6.40
CA LYS A 116 -4.24 7.21 6.72
C LYS A 116 -2.77 7.56 6.97
N LYS A 117 -1.91 6.54 7.12
CA LYS A 117 -0.47 6.68 7.38
C LYS A 117 0.41 6.40 6.14
N GLY A 118 -0.13 5.73 5.11
CA GLY A 118 0.51 5.57 3.80
C GLY A 118 0.02 6.62 2.82
#